data_AF-A0A529FF17-F1
#
_entry.id   AF-A0A529FF17-F1
#
_cell.length_a   1.000
_cell.length_b   1.000
_cell.length_c   1.000
_cell.angle_alpha   90.00
_cell.angle_beta   90.00
_cell.angle_gamma   90.00
#
_symmetry.space_group_name_H-M   'P 1'
#
loop_
_entity.id
_entity.type
_entity.pdbx_description
1 polymer ?
#
loop_
_entity_poly.entity_id
_entity_poly.type
_entity_poly.pdbx_seq_one_letter_code
_entity_poly.pdbx_strand_id
1 'polypeptide(L)'
;PALVQTTFKVTKVSGYWNKTMTLYGTKFGDTVAKPLMTITYAYNNYGDPKGYGTSIVSTINGSTTTKVQQQVCTTSTVKNFSSLPSGAITQTSGSKKYVTTCADTFYPSNGAGAVIDVSQMDNLYLQMDVPSGSPKVLKSNDPTTSNRLYIGTSTTTMP
;
A
#
# COMPACT_ATOMS: atom_id res chain seq x y z
N PRO A 1 24.69 -5.21 9.23
CA PRO A 1 24.26 -4.12 8.32
C PRO A 1 23.14 -3.30 8.99
N ALA A 2 23.41 -2.04 9.36
CA ALA A 2 22.34 -1.13 9.77
C ALA A 2 21.52 -0.79 8.52
N LEU A 3 20.19 -0.89 8.61
CA LEU A 3 19.31 -0.34 7.58
C LEU A 3 19.50 1.17 7.60
N VAL A 4 20.13 1.72 6.57
CA VAL A 4 20.36 3.17 6.45
C VAL A 4 19.16 3.83 5.78
N GLN A 5 18.66 3.20 4.73
CA GLN A 5 17.58 3.73 3.92
C GLN A 5 16.70 2.58 3.44
N THR A 6 15.40 2.83 3.34
CA THR A 6 14.46 1.94 2.67
C THR A 6 13.70 2.70 1.60
N THR A 7 13.42 2.04 0.48
CA THR A 7 12.65 2.62 -0.63
C THR A 7 11.41 1.76 -0.86
N PHE A 8 10.24 2.37 -0.69
CA PHE A 8 8.97 1.71 -0.96
C PHE A 8 8.43 2.15 -2.31
N LYS A 9 8.28 1.18 -3.21
CA LYS A 9 7.58 1.33 -4.48
C LYS A 9 6.28 0.55 -4.42
N VAL A 10 5.14 1.25 -4.41
CA VAL A 10 3.83 0.65 -4.13
C VAL A 10 3.07 0.43 -5.44
N THR A 11 3.33 -0.67 -6.14
CA THR A 11 2.89 -0.86 -7.54
C THR A 11 1.69 -1.79 -7.72
N LYS A 12 1.15 -2.36 -6.65
CA LYS A 12 -0.08 -3.16 -6.70
C LYS A 12 -0.80 -3.09 -5.36
N VAL A 13 -1.90 -2.33 -5.29
CA VAL A 13 -2.72 -2.20 -4.08
C VAL A 13 -4.13 -2.68 -4.35
N SER A 14 -4.70 -3.37 -3.38
CA SER A 14 -6.02 -3.97 -3.49
C SER A 14 -6.70 -4.06 -2.12
N GLY A 15 -8.00 -4.29 -2.14
CA GLY A 15 -8.81 -4.57 -0.96
C GLY A 15 -10.25 -4.12 -1.15
N TYR A 16 -11.10 -4.54 -0.22
CA TYR A 16 -12.55 -4.39 -0.34
C TYR A 16 -13.09 -3.13 0.36
N TRP A 17 -12.19 -2.29 0.86
CA TRP A 17 -12.54 -1.12 1.66
C TRP A 17 -11.41 -0.09 1.63
N ASN A 18 -11.78 1.14 1.93
CA ASN A 18 -10.85 2.23 2.16
C ASN A 18 -9.98 1.93 3.38
N LYS A 19 -8.69 2.21 3.28
CA LYS A 19 -7.73 2.00 4.37
C LYS A 19 -6.56 2.94 4.25
N THR A 20 -5.91 3.17 5.37
CA THR A 20 -4.65 3.90 5.43
C THR A 20 -3.60 3.00 6.07
N MET A 21 -2.44 2.90 5.44
CA MET A 21 -1.26 2.31 6.02
C MET A 21 -0.30 3.40 6.44
N THR A 22 0.25 3.31 7.64
CA THR A 22 1.28 4.23 8.14
C THR A 22 2.50 3.44 8.59
N LEU A 23 3.68 3.84 8.12
CA LEU A 23 4.95 3.42 8.70
C LEU A 23 5.32 4.39 9.82
N TYR A 24 5.53 3.86 11.00
CA TYR A 24 6.01 4.58 12.17
C TYR A 24 7.45 4.22 12.47
N GLY A 25 8.20 5.18 13.00
CA GLY A 25 9.52 4.95 13.57
C GLY A 25 9.75 5.71 14.87
N THR A 26 10.52 5.11 15.76
CA THR A 26 11.01 5.74 16.99
C THR A 26 12.52 5.90 16.86
N LYS A 27 13.02 7.11 17.06
CA LYS A 27 14.47 7.37 16.99
C LYS A 27 15.18 6.85 18.24
N PHE A 28 16.50 6.62 18.13
CA PHE A 28 17.33 6.35 19.30
C PHE A 28 17.19 7.47 20.35
N GLY A 29 16.91 7.10 21.59
CA GLY A 29 16.70 8.02 22.70
C GLY A 29 15.29 8.64 22.79
N ASP A 30 14.44 8.45 21.77
CA ASP A 30 13.04 8.86 21.81
C ASP A 30 12.15 7.72 22.37
N THR A 31 11.01 8.08 22.96
CA THR A 31 9.99 7.11 23.43
C THR A 31 8.70 7.16 22.61
N VAL A 32 8.56 8.17 21.74
CA VAL A 32 7.33 8.42 20.97
C VAL A 32 7.59 8.13 19.49
N ALA A 33 6.82 7.19 18.95
CA ALA A 33 6.85 6.88 17.53
C ALA A 33 6.24 8.02 16.70
N LYS A 34 6.90 8.34 15.57
CA LYS A 34 6.44 9.36 14.61
C LYS A 34 6.14 8.71 13.26
N PRO A 35 5.11 9.19 12.54
CA PRO A 35 4.82 8.68 11.21
C PRO A 35 5.92 9.14 10.24
N LEU A 36 6.39 8.22 9.41
CA LEU A 36 7.43 8.44 8.40
C LEU A 36 6.87 8.40 6.97
N MET A 37 5.81 7.62 6.77
CA MET A 37 5.17 7.42 5.47
C MET A 37 3.72 7.01 5.64
N THR A 38 2.86 7.42 4.72
CA THR A 38 1.49 6.92 4.59
C THR A 38 1.23 6.36 3.20
N ILE A 39 0.35 5.37 3.13
CA ILE A 39 -0.30 4.90 1.91
C ILE A 39 -1.80 4.95 2.16
N THR A 40 -2.51 5.85 1.52
CA THR A 40 -3.98 5.81 1.51
C THR A 40 -4.44 4.93 0.35
N TYR A 41 -5.55 4.22 0.55
CA TYR A 41 -6.22 3.45 -0.48
C TYR A 41 -7.70 3.78 -0.46
N ALA A 42 -8.19 4.26 -1.60
CA ALA A 42 -9.60 4.49 -1.89
C ALA A 42 -10.09 3.38 -2.81
N TYR A 43 -10.97 2.52 -2.31
CA TYR A 43 -11.63 1.48 -3.08
C TYR A 43 -12.60 2.12 -4.09
N ASN A 44 -12.61 1.63 -5.33
CA ASN A 44 -13.49 2.15 -6.37
C ASN A 44 -14.92 1.57 -6.33
N ASN A 45 -15.25 0.76 -5.31
CA ASN A 45 -16.55 0.08 -5.15
C ASN A 45 -16.91 -0.86 -6.31
N TYR A 46 -15.91 -1.41 -7.02
CA TYR A 46 -16.11 -2.28 -8.17
C TYR A 46 -15.04 -3.39 -8.31
N GLY A 47 -15.46 -4.51 -8.89
CA GLY A 47 -14.65 -5.73 -9.03
C GLY A 47 -14.92 -6.73 -7.91
N ASP A 48 -15.22 -7.97 -8.30
CA ASP A 48 -15.50 -9.10 -7.42
C ASP A 48 -14.67 -10.30 -7.94
N PRO A 49 -13.97 -11.09 -7.10
CA PRO A 49 -13.85 -10.96 -5.65
C PRO A 49 -13.00 -9.77 -5.24
N LYS A 50 -11.81 -9.53 -5.80
CA LYS A 50 -10.88 -8.56 -5.22
C LYS A 50 -11.10 -7.14 -5.74
N GLY A 51 -11.27 -6.20 -4.80
CA GLY A 51 -11.39 -4.77 -5.09
C GLY A 51 -10.05 -4.09 -5.42
N TYR A 52 -10.09 -3.15 -6.36
CA TYR A 52 -8.96 -2.31 -6.78
C TYR A 52 -9.37 -0.83 -6.71
N GLY A 53 -8.40 0.09 -6.73
CA GLY A 53 -8.73 1.50 -6.55
C GLY A 53 -7.53 2.42 -6.66
N THR A 54 -7.65 3.58 -6.04
CA THR A 54 -6.59 4.60 -6.05
C THR A 54 -5.77 4.54 -4.79
N SER A 55 -4.45 4.55 -4.91
CA SER A 55 -3.53 4.65 -3.79
C SER A 55 -2.68 5.90 -3.89
N ILE A 56 -2.43 6.56 -2.76
CA ILE A 56 -1.52 7.69 -2.68
C ILE A 56 -0.47 7.37 -1.63
N VAL A 57 0.80 7.44 -2.02
CA VAL A 57 1.94 7.29 -1.12
C VAL A 57 2.51 8.66 -0.81
N SER A 58 2.69 8.94 0.47
CA SER A 58 3.30 10.18 0.95
C SER A 58 4.40 9.91 1.96
N THR A 59 5.50 10.66 1.88
CA THR A 59 6.49 10.73 2.96
C THR A 59 6.10 11.81 3.96
N ILE A 60 6.53 11.64 5.21
CA ILE A 60 6.26 12.57 6.29
C ILE A 60 7.58 13.00 6.93
N ASN A 61 7.81 14.31 7.00
CA ASN A 61 8.95 14.91 7.70
C ASN A 61 8.46 16.04 8.60
N GLY A 62 8.39 15.77 9.91
CA GLY A 62 7.75 16.67 10.86
C GLY A 62 6.26 16.82 10.57
N SER A 63 5.80 18.06 10.36
CA SER A 63 4.42 18.36 9.96
C SER A 63 4.19 18.31 8.44
N THR A 64 5.26 18.18 7.65
CA THR A 64 5.17 18.21 6.19
C THR A 64 4.85 16.83 5.65
N THR A 65 3.77 16.74 4.85
CA THR A 65 3.41 15.53 4.10
C THR A 65 3.63 15.78 2.62
N THR A 66 4.43 14.95 1.97
CA THR A 66 4.75 15.09 0.55
C THR A 66 4.29 13.84 -0.21
N LYS A 67 3.37 14.02 -1.15
CA LYS A 67 2.97 12.97 -2.08
C LYS A 67 4.14 12.62 -3.00
N VAL A 68 4.52 11.35 -3.04
CA VAL A 68 5.66 10.84 -3.81
C VAL A 68 5.28 9.79 -4.85
N GLN A 69 4.11 9.17 -4.71
CA GLN A 69 3.58 8.22 -5.68
C GLN A 69 2.05 8.23 -5.66
N GLN A 70 1.43 8.00 -6.81
CA GLN A 70 0.03 7.65 -6.95
C GLN A 70 -0.10 6.40 -7.81
N GLN A 71 -1.00 5.50 -7.44
CA GLN A 71 -1.48 4.43 -8.29
C GLN A 71 -2.97 4.63 -8.53
N VAL A 72 -3.43 4.55 -9.77
CA VAL A 72 -4.86 4.54 -10.10
C VAL A 72 -5.18 3.24 -10.81
N CYS A 73 -6.06 2.43 -10.23
CA CYS A 73 -6.55 1.21 -10.86
C CYS A 73 -8.00 1.34 -11.30
N THR A 74 -8.28 0.94 -12.54
CA THR A 74 -9.61 0.92 -13.15
C THR A 74 -9.99 -0.52 -13.44
N THR A 75 -11.18 -0.93 -12.98
CA THR A 75 -11.72 -2.27 -13.19
C THR A 75 -12.92 -2.21 -14.14
N SER A 76 -12.99 -3.12 -15.12
CA SER A 76 -14.11 -3.28 -16.05
C SER A 76 -14.47 -4.76 -16.20
N THR A 77 -15.61 -5.06 -16.83
CA THR A 77 -15.99 -6.42 -17.21
C THR A 77 -15.73 -6.67 -18.69
N VAL A 78 -15.36 -7.90 -19.03
CA VAL A 78 -15.06 -8.34 -20.40
C VAL A 78 -15.76 -9.66 -20.70
N LYS A 79 -15.97 -9.98 -21.98
CA LYS A 79 -16.54 -11.28 -22.40
C LYS A 79 -15.53 -12.43 -22.24
N ASN A 80 -14.26 -12.14 -22.49
CA ASN A 80 -13.14 -13.07 -22.39
C ASN A 80 -11.86 -12.28 -22.10
N PHE A 81 -10.75 -12.98 -21.84
CA PHE A 81 -9.44 -12.38 -21.55
C PHE A 81 -8.53 -12.34 -22.79
N SER A 82 -9.08 -12.25 -24.01
CA SER A 82 -8.25 -12.09 -25.21
C SER A 82 -7.81 -10.64 -25.38
N SER A 83 -6.56 -10.42 -25.79
CA SER A 83 -6.02 -9.10 -26.16
C SER A 83 -6.07 -8.05 -25.04
N LEU A 84 -5.64 -8.44 -23.84
CA LEU A 84 -5.59 -7.51 -22.70
C LEU A 84 -4.33 -6.65 -22.73
N PRO A 85 -4.39 -5.42 -22.15
CA PRO A 85 -3.20 -4.61 -21.91
C PRO A 85 -2.14 -5.38 -21.09
N SER A 86 -0.87 -5.12 -21.37
CA SER A 86 0.22 -5.72 -20.58
C SER A 86 0.11 -5.33 -19.11
N GLY A 87 0.32 -6.30 -18.21
CA GLY A 87 0.18 -6.12 -16.77
C GLY A 87 -1.26 -5.98 -16.27
N ALA A 88 -2.27 -6.19 -17.14
CA ALA A 88 -3.66 -6.25 -16.71
C ALA A 88 -3.87 -7.42 -15.74
N ILE A 89 -4.60 -7.14 -14.67
CA ILE A 89 -4.97 -8.12 -13.66
C ILE A 89 -6.32 -8.71 -14.07
N THR A 90 -6.43 -10.03 -14.09
CA THR A 90 -7.66 -10.73 -14.47
C THR A 90 -8.30 -11.40 -13.27
N GLN A 91 -9.62 -11.35 -13.19
CA GLN A 91 -10.39 -12.02 -12.14
C GLN A 91 -11.67 -12.61 -12.70
N THR A 92 -12.10 -13.75 -12.19
CA THR A 92 -13.40 -14.35 -12.52
C THR A 92 -14.21 -14.49 -11.24
N SER A 93 -15.45 -13.99 -11.24
CA SER A 93 -16.44 -14.25 -10.19
C SER A 93 -17.74 -14.71 -10.82
N GLY A 94 -18.15 -15.95 -10.52
CA GLY A 94 -19.24 -16.62 -11.22
C GLY A 94 -19.02 -16.61 -12.74
N SER A 95 -19.98 -16.06 -13.48
CA SER A 95 -19.90 -15.91 -14.94
C SER A 95 -19.23 -14.61 -15.40
N LYS A 96 -18.92 -13.68 -14.50
CA LYS A 96 -18.32 -12.38 -14.82
C LYS A 96 -16.80 -12.48 -14.86
N LYS A 97 -16.22 -11.88 -15.88
CA LYS A 97 -14.77 -11.72 -16.05
C LYS A 97 -14.42 -10.26 -15.90
N TYR A 98 -13.53 -9.95 -14.96
CA TYR A 98 -13.06 -8.61 -14.66
C TYR A 98 -11.62 -8.44 -15.14
N VAL A 99 -11.35 -7.26 -15.68
CA VAL A 99 -10.01 -6.83 -16.05
C VAL A 99 -9.73 -5.53 -15.31
N THR A 100 -8.58 -5.47 -14.64
CA THR A 100 -8.11 -4.27 -13.96
C THR A 100 -6.79 -3.83 -14.56
N THR A 101 -6.68 -2.56 -14.91
CA THR A 101 -5.42 -1.91 -15.27
C THR A 101 -5.05 -0.89 -14.20
N CYS A 102 -3.75 -0.78 -13.90
CA CYS A 102 -3.24 0.16 -12.93
C CYS A 102 -2.17 1.03 -13.57
N ALA A 103 -2.21 2.34 -13.30
CA ALA A 103 -1.20 3.29 -13.74
C ALA A 103 -0.52 3.91 -12.53
N ASP A 104 0.80 3.82 -12.48
CA ASP A 104 1.64 4.47 -11.47
C ASP A 104 2.09 5.84 -11.96
N THR A 105 2.10 6.84 -11.08
CA THR A 105 2.67 8.16 -11.31
C THR A 105 3.56 8.51 -10.13
N PHE A 106 4.81 8.87 -10.40
CA PHE A 106 5.79 9.25 -9.39
C PHE A 106 5.91 10.77 -9.30
N TYR A 107 6.22 11.26 -8.10
CA TYR A 107 6.41 12.69 -7.82
C TYR A 107 7.73 12.87 -7.07
N PRO A 108 8.76 13.49 -7.68
CA PRO A 108 8.84 13.89 -9.10
C PRO A 108 8.74 12.69 -10.06
N SER A 109 8.55 12.94 -11.36
CA SER A 109 8.29 11.89 -12.37
C SER A 109 9.38 10.82 -12.48
N ASN A 110 10.62 11.17 -12.13
CA ASN A 110 11.78 10.29 -12.07
C ASN A 110 12.07 9.74 -10.66
N GLY A 111 11.15 9.93 -9.71
CA GLY A 111 11.29 9.48 -8.34
C GLY A 111 11.27 7.96 -8.20
N ALA A 112 12.02 7.43 -7.22
CA ALA A 112 12.09 6.00 -6.93
C ALA A 112 10.90 5.46 -6.11
N GLY A 113 9.98 6.32 -5.70
CA GLY A 113 8.92 6.04 -4.71
C GLY A 113 9.21 6.75 -3.39
N ALA A 114 8.71 6.19 -2.28
CA ALA A 114 8.95 6.73 -0.95
C ALA A 114 10.30 6.29 -0.42
N VAL A 115 11.25 7.23 -0.34
CA VAL A 115 12.58 7.02 0.23
C VAL A 115 12.55 7.47 1.69
N ILE A 116 12.72 6.53 2.62
CA ILE A 116 12.70 6.77 4.06
C ILE A 116 14.09 6.50 4.63
N ASP A 117 14.68 7.52 5.26
CA ASP A 117 15.87 7.37 6.09
C ASP A 117 15.47 6.72 7.42
N VAL A 118 16.05 5.55 7.67
CA VAL A 118 15.81 4.76 8.88
C VAL A 118 17.09 4.56 9.69
N SER A 119 18.18 5.23 9.31
CA SER A 119 19.50 5.09 9.93
C SER A 119 19.51 5.45 11.42
N GLN A 120 18.61 6.32 11.85
CA GLN A 120 18.47 6.78 13.23
C GLN A 120 17.27 6.15 13.96
N MET A 121 16.57 5.19 13.33
CA MET A 121 15.39 4.55 13.91
C MET A 121 15.80 3.34 14.73
N ASP A 122 15.47 3.36 16.01
CA ASP A 122 15.62 2.24 16.93
C ASP A 122 14.55 1.17 16.67
N ASN A 123 13.32 1.62 16.38
CA ASN A 123 12.19 0.74 16.11
C ASN A 123 11.37 1.22 14.93
N LEU A 124 10.81 0.27 14.17
CA LEU A 124 9.87 0.51 13.07
C LEU A 124 8.66 -0.40 13.21
N TYR A 125 7.48 0.12 12.88
CA TYR A 125 6.29 -0.71 12.75
C TYR A 125 5.31 -0.12 11.74
N LEU A 126 4.54 -1.00 11.10
CA LEU A 126 3.36 -0.63 10.33
C LEU A 126 2.10 -0.59 11.21
N GLN A 127 1.24 0.39 10.93
CA GLN A 127 -0.14 0.46 11.40
C GLN A 127 -1.10 0.56 10.21
N MET A 128 -2.12 -0.30 10.17
CA MET A 128 -3.23 -0.20 9.23
C MET A 128 -4.47 0.33 9.94
N ASP A 129 -5.05 1.41 9.42
CA ASP A 129 -6.35 1.92 9.81
C ASP A 129 -7.40 1.51 8.77
N VAL A 130 -8.37 0.72 9.22
CA VAL A 130 -9.50 0.18 8.46
C VAL A 130 -10.81 0.65 9.11
N PRO A 131 -11.43 1.75 8.65
CA PRO A 131 -12.57 2.35 9.35
C PRO A 131 -13.77 1.41 9.55
N SER A 132 -14.02 0.53 8.58
CA SER A 132 -15.10 -0.48 8.60
C SER A 132 -14.68 -1.82 9.20
N GLY A 133 -13.44 -1.95 9.67
CA GLY A 133 -12.86 -3.21 10.12
C GLY A 133 -13.16 -3.53 11.58
N SER A 134 -13.05 -4.80 11.92
CA SER A 134 -13.00 -5.27 13.31
C SER A 134 -11.77 -6.19 13.49
N PRO A 135 -10.71 -5.73 14.19
CA PRO A 135 -10.53 -4.40 14.76
C PRO A 135 -10.29 -3.33 13.68
N LYS A 136 -10.49 -2.06 14.04
CA LYS A 136 -10.26 -0.91 13.14
C LYS A 136 -8.79 -0.59 12.91
N VAL A 137 -7.94 -0.94 13.88
CA VAL A 137 -6.51 -0.69 13.85
C VAL A 137 -5.78 -2.02 13.93
N LEU A 138 -4.83 -2.23 13.02
CA LEU A 138 -3.91 -3.36 13.04
C LEU A 138 -2.49 -2.83 13.15
N LYS A 139 -1.65 -3.43 13.96
CA LYS A 139 -0.24 -3.04 14.10
C LYS A 139 0.66 -4.26 14.02
N SER A 140 1.75 -4.12 13.29
CA SER A 140 2.75 -5.18 13.13
C SER A 140 3.55 -5.46 14.41
N ASN A 141 3.59 -4.52 15.35
CA ASN A 141 4.24 -4.66 16.66
C ASN A 141 3.25 -4.95 17.81
N ASP A 142 1.98 -5.19 17.51
CA ASP A 142 0.98 -5.58 18.50
C ASP A 142 0.75 -7.10 18.41
N PRO A 143 0.99 -7.87 19.49
CA PRO A 143 0.80 -9.32 19.48
C PRO A 143 -0.60 -9.78 19.06
N THR A 144 -1.63 -8.94 19.24
CA THR A 144 -3.02 -9.27 18.93
C THR A 144 -3.39 -9.08 17.45
N THR A 145 -2.60 -8.29 16.71
CA THR A 145 -2.90 -7.94 15.30
C THR A 145 -1.72 -8.14 14.34
N SER A 146 -0.52 -8.43 14.84
CA SER A 146 0.71 -8.63 14.07
C SER A 146 0.60 -9.78 13.05
N ASN A 147 -0.20 -10.81 13.34
CA ASN A 147 -0.51 -11.89 12.41
C ASN A 147 -1.38 -11.48 11.20
N ARG A 148 -1.76 -10.20 11.10
CA ARG A 148 -2.55 -9.65 9.99
C ARG A 148 -1.78 -8.61 9.17
N LEU A 149 -0.56 -8.25 9.58
CA LEU A 149 0.22 -7.20 8.95
C LEU A 149 1.69 -7.60 8.86
N TYR A 150 2.15 -7.83 7.62
CA TYR A 150 3.47 -8.35 7.34
C TYR A 150 4.27 -7.36 6.49
N ILE A 151 5.53 -7.14 6.85
CA ILE A 151 6.54 -6.46 6.01
C ILE A 151 7.48 -7.54 5.50
N GLY A 152 7.57 -7.71 4.19
CA GLY A 152 8.49 -8.66 3.60
C GLY A 152 8.49 -8.58 2.09
N THR A 153 9.45 -9.27 1.48
CA THR A 153 9.42 -9.53 0.04
C THR A 153 8.23 -10.46 -0.24
N SER A 154 7.25 -10.01 -1.03
CA SER A 154 6.15 -10.88 -1.44
C SER A 154 6.73 -12.05 -2.25
N THR A 155 6.64 -13.28 -1.73
CA THR A 155 6.96 -14.52 -2.47
C THR A 155 5.94 -14.77 -3.58
N THR A 156 4.75 -14.19 -3.45
CA THR A 156 3.73 -14.11 -4.48
C THR A 156 4.11 -13.05 -5.51
N THR A 157 4.43 -13.47 -6.72
CA THR A 157 3.98 -12.74 -7.91
C THR A 157 2.47 -12.58 -7.75
N MET A 158 2.04 -11.40 -7.28
CA MET A 158 0.62 -11.10 -7.29
C MET A 158 0.15 -11.24 -8.74
N PRO A 159 -0.87 -12.06 -9.03
CA PRO A 159 -1.36 -12.25 -10.39
C PRO A 159 -1.71 -10.92 -11.08
#